data_AF-A0A7V3TZZ8-F1
#
_entry.id   AF-A0A7V3TZZ8-F1
#
_cell.length_a   1.000
_cell.length_b   1.000
_cell.length_c   1.000
_cell.angle_alpha   90.00
_cell.angle_beta   90.00
_cell.angle_gamma   90.00
#
_symmetry.space_group_name_H-M   'P 1'
#
loop_
_entity.id
_entity.type
_entity.pdbx_description
1 polymer ?
#
loop_
_entity_poly.entity_id
_entity_poly.type
_entity_poly.pdbx_seq_one_letter_code
_entity_poly.pdbx_strand_id
1 'polypeptide(L)'
;MKPVAFPGNCPRLAPKEAKYSVRWREGRQVIALMYRVNQAEYEILSTDQHPELIRMVNAVKEHFADKSGGAFYINEWRQVLVPVIGQRQYYYAGEYRGDLEFEFEGKKLSGRPVSLDGVPLKPGDRWDGPHPGIPYRLMAGGRDIYYEVEVSSTRIRTVRLSGCVGPEAAKEVASRVRAIRDERGGRFYVNEWRAMFTPVSSEGSISYVYIGQLDEGTPWFAKPVFQETAD
;
A
#
# COMPACT_ATOMS: atom_id res chain seq x y z
N MET A 1 -8.41 4.40 23.24
CA MET A 1 -9.13 3.50 22.30
C MET A 1 -8.34 2.20 22.22
N LYS A 2 -9.00 1.04 22.34
CA LYS A 2 -8.32 -0.26 22.22
C LYS A 2 -7.98 -0.50 20.74
N PRO A 3 -6.72 -0.77 20.37
CA PRO A 3 -6.35 -1.02 18.98
C PRO A 3 -7.05 -2.27 18.44
N VAL A 4 -7.63 -2.16 17.25
CA VAL A 4 -8.35 -3.25 16.59
C VAL A 4 -7.42 -3.93 15.60
N ALA A 5 -7.25 -5.24 15.73
CA ALA A 5 -6.45 -6.02 14.78
C ALA A 5 -7.09 -5.98 13.38
N PHE A 6 -6.28 -5.74 12.36
CA PHE A 6 -6.73 -5.65 10.98
C PHE A 6 -6.89 -7.04 10.36
N PRO A 7 -8.10 -7.42 9.88
CA PRO A 7 -8.36 -8.77 9.39
C PRO A 7 -8.01 -8.97 7.91
N GLY A 8 -7.69 -7.89 7.19
CA GLY A 8 -7.50 -7.89 5.74
C GLY A 8 -6.05 -8.11 5.29
N ASN A 9 -5.82 -7.83 4.00
CA ASN A 9 -4.49 -7.93 3.40
C ASN A 9 -3.51 -6.93 4.02
N CYS A 10 -2.30 -7.40 4.36
CA CYS A 10 -1.27 -6.59 5.00
C CYS A 10 0.08 -6.71 4.26
N PRO A 11 0.84 -5.62 4.13
CA PRO A 11 2.16 -5.60 3.50
C PRO A 11 3.22 -6.25 4.41
N ARG A 12 3.27 -7.58 4.44
CA ARG A 12 4.27 -8.34 5.20
C ARG A 12 5.64 -8.20 4.57
N LEU A 13 6.66 -7.91 5.39
CA LEU A 13 8.07 -7.81 4.96
C LEU A 13 8.29 -6.77 3.84
N ALA A 14 7.53 -5.67 3.84
CA ALA A 14 7.71 -4.62 2.86
C ALA A 14 9.06 -3.89 3.06
N PRO A 15 9.78 -3.58 1.95
CA PRO A 15 11.03 -2.83 2.02
C PRO A 15 10.78 -1.42 2.56
N LYS A 16 11.85 -0.73 2.96
CA LYS A 16 11.74 0.60 3.58
C LYS A 16 11.08 1.64 2.67
N GLU A 17 11.22 1.51 1.36
CA GLU A 17 10.63 2.39 0.33
C GLU A 17 9.12 2.15 0.12
N ALA A 18 8.61 1.00 0.53
CA ALA A 18 7.22 0.62 0.33
C ALA A 18 6.32 0.93 1.55
N LYS A 19 6.73 1.87 2.40
CA LYS A 19 5.96 2.28 3.59
C LYS A 19 6.13 3.75 3.93
N TYR A 20 5.09 4.33 4.52
CA TYR A 20 5.16 5.62 5.16
C TYR A 20 5.68 5.46 6.60
N SER A 21 6.17 6.54 7.19
CA SER A 21 6.62 6.55 8.59
C SER A 21 6.36 7.89 9.27
N VAL A 22 5.90 7.84 10.51
CA VAL A 22 5.94 9.00 11.40
C VAL A 22 7.35 9.10 11.99
N ARG A 23 7.98 10.26 11.86
CA ARG A 23 9.35 10.52 12.36
C ARG A 23 9.45 11.86 13.07
N TRP A 24 10.43 12.00 13.95
CA TRP A 24 10.83 13.28 14.50
C TRP A 24 11.83 13.98 13.57
N ARG A 25 11.59 15.25 13.24
CA ARG A 25 12.52 16.16 12.57
C ARG A 25 12.40 17.53 13.20
N GLU A 26 13.52 18.12 13.62
CA GLU A 26 13.58 19.49 14.16
C GLU A 26 12.55 19.75 15.29
N GLY A 27 12.38 18.78 16.19
CA GLY A 27 11.46 18.91 17.33
C GLY A 27 9.97 18.76 16.99
N ARG A 28 9.61 18.49 15.73
CA ARG A 28 8.23 18.17 15.31
C ARG A 28 8.13 16.77 14.72
N GLN A 29 6.93 16.21 14.75
CA GLN A 29 6.63 14.97 14.05
C GLN A 29 6.18 15.25 12.62
N VAL A 30 6.68 14.44 11.69
CA VAL A 30 6.41 14.54 10.26
C VAL A 30 6.04 13.17 9.70
N ILE A 31 5.25 13.16 8.64
CA ILE A 31 5.11 11.99 7.77
C ILE A 31 6.30 11.97 6.83
N ALA A 32 6.99 10.84 6.73
CA ALA A 32 8.16 10.65 5.89
C ALA A 32 8.06 9.37 5.08
N LEU A 33 8.63 9.41 3.87
CA LEU A 33 8.83 8.25 3.01
C LEU A 33 10.26 8.25 2.46
N MET A 34 10.72 7.08 2.05
CA MET A 34 12.01 6.92 1.38
C MET A 34 11.75 6.77 -0.11
N TYR A 35 12.20 7.74 -0.90
CA TYR A 35 12.04 7.80 -2.34
C TYR A 35 13.34 7.41 -3.03
N ARG A 36 13.28 6.56 -4.05
CA ARG A 36 14.47 6.09 -4.76
C ARG A 36 14.75 7.04 -5.93
N VAL A 37 15.90 7.71 -5.91
CA VAL A 37 16.33 8.64 -6.97
C VAL A 37 17.01 7.87 -8.10
N ASN A 38 17.87 6.91 -7.76
CA ASN A 38 18.54 6.02 -8.71
C ASN A 38 18.86 4.66 -8.04
N GLN A 39 19.68 3.82 -8.67
CA GLN A 39 19.97 2.48 -8.14
C GLN A 39 20.67 2.48 -6.78
N ALA A 40 21.45 3.51 -6.46
CA ALA A 40 22.27 3.59 -5.25
C ALA A 40 21.74 4.60 -4.23
N GLU A 41 20.93 5.58 -4.66
CA GLU A 41 20.55 6.73 -3.85
C GLU A 41 19.06 6.77 -3.52
N TYR A 42 18.80 7.19 -2.29
CA TYR A 42 17.47 7.41 -1.75
C TYR A 42 17.41 8.76 -1.06
N GLU A 43 16.30 9.45 -1.26
CA GLU A 43 15.96 10.66 -0.53
C GLU A 43 14.88 10.38 0.50
N ILE A 44 14.98 11.00 1.68
CA ILE A 44 13.93 10.91 2.71
C ILE A 44 13.10 12.19 2.64
N LEU A 45 11.99 12.08 1.92
CA LEU A 45 11.00 13.14 1.79
C LEU A 45 10.11 13.19 3.04
N SER A 46 9.67 14.38 3.41
CA SER A 46 8.79 14.55 4.57
C SER A 46 7.82 15.71 4.42
N THR A 47 6.66 15.60 5.07
CA THR A 47 5.63 16.63 5.19
C THR A 47 5.06 16.64 6.60
N ASP A 48 4.75 17.82 7.13
CA ASP A 48 4.15 18.03 8.46
C ASP A 48 2.66 18.42 8.38
N GLN A 49 2.09 18.43 7.18
CA GLN A 49 0.73 18.90 6.89
C GLN A 49 -0.38 17.92 7.34
N HIS A 50 -0.03 16.83 8.05
CA HIS A 50 -0.96 15.76 8.40
C HIS A 50 -0.96 15.42 9.91
N PRO A 51 -1.24 16.40 10.80
CA PRO A 51 -1.21 16.18 12.24
C PRO A 51 -2.25 15.14 12.71
N GLU A 52 -3.38 15.02 12.02
CA GLU A 52 -4.38 13.98 12.29
C GLU A 52 -3.84 12.57 12.06
N LEU A 53 -3.21 12.33 10.91
CA LEU A 53 -2.63 11.04 10.57
C LEU A 53 -1.52 10.65 11.57
N ILE A 54 -0.70 11.62 11.96
CA ILE A 54 0.34 11.43 12.99
C ILE A 54 -0.31 10.96 14.30
N ARG A 55 -1.38 11.62 14.76
CA ARG A 55 -2.11 11.22 15.97
C ARG A 55 -2.70 9.81 15.86
N MET A 56 -3.30 9.46 14.73
CA MET A 56 -3.86 8.12 14.49
C MET A 56 -2.79 7.03 14.64
N VAL A 57 -1.63 7.22 13.99
CA VAL A 57 -0.53 6.26 14.06
C VAL A 57 0.04 6.17 15.47
N ASN A 58 0.28 7.31 16.13
CA ASN A 58 0.82 7.33 17.49
C ASN A 58 -0.11 6.68 18.50
N ALA A 59 -1.43 6.90 18.40
CA ALA A 59 -2.40 6.29 19.31
C ALA A 59 -2.29 4.75 19.34
N VAL A 60 -2.01 4.12 18.20
CA VAL A 60 -1.74 2.68 18.15
C VAL A 60 -0.37 2.34 18.74
N LYS A 61 0.68 3.10 18.41
CA LYS A 61 2.06 2.79 18.84
C LYS A 61 2.26 2.96 20.34
N GLU A 62 1.71 4.03 20.90
CA GLU A 62 1.78 4.35 22.32
C GLU A 62 1.04 3.29 23.13
N HIS A 63 -0.11 2.79 22.65
CA HIS A 63 -0.84 1.72 23.33
C HIS A 63 -0.02 0.44 23.55
N PHE A 64 0.89 0.09 22.62
CA PHE A 64 1.62 -1.18 22.69
C PHE A 64 3.06 -1.07 23.20
N ALA A 65 3.70 0.08 23.02
CA ALA A 65 5.14 0.18 23.21
C ALA A 65 5.59 1.47 23.92
N ASP A 66 4.66 2.30 24.41
CA ASP A 66 4.93 3.62 25.01
C ASP A 66 5.89 4.47 24.17
N LYS A 67 5.86 4.27 22.84
CA LYS A 67 6.72 4.94 21.87
C LYS A 67 5.86 5.56 20.78
N SER A 68 6.17 6.81 20.44
CA SER A 68 5.57 7.50 19.31
C SER A 68 6.37 7.26 18.02
N GLY A 69 5.69 7.32 16.89
CA GLY A 69 6.29 7.18 15.57
C GLY A 69 6.43 5.75 15.03
N GLY A 70 6.97 5.66 13.82
CA GLY A 70 7.24 4.40 13.13
C GLY A 70 6.41 4.19 11.86
N ALA A 71 6.55 3.00 11.28
CA ALA A 71 5.94 2.68 9.99
C ALA A 71 4.42 2.55 10.06
N PHE A 72 3.76 2.90 8.96
CA PHE A 72 2.34 2.68 8.69
C PHE A 72 2.09 2.58 7.17
N TYR A 73 0.89 2.17 6.80
CA TYR A 73 0.43 2.04 5.42
C TYR A 73 -0.99 2.58 5.31
N ILE A 74 -1.40 2.95 4.11
CA ILE A 74 -2.79 3.30 3.80
C ILE A 74 -3.21 2.40 2.65
N ASN A 75 -4.31 1.66 2.84
CA ASN A 75 -4.82 0.78 1.81
C ASN A 75 -5.71 1.51 0.80
N GLU A 76 -6.17 0.80 -0.23
CA GLU A 76 -7.04 1.31 -1.28
C GLU A 76 -8.41 1.80 -0.78
N TRP A 77 -8.76 1.47 0.47
CA TRP A 77 -9.97 1.88 1.18
C TRP A 77 -9.73 3.05 2.14
N ARG A 78 -8.57 3.71 2.06
CA ARG A 78 -8.14 4.79 2.95
C ARG A 78 -7.98 4.38 4.42
N GLN A 79 -7.89 3.08 4.72
CA GLN A 79 -7.67 2.59 6.08
C GLN A 79 -6.19 2.64 6.44
N VAL A 80 -5.87 3.24 7.59
CA VAL A 80 -4.52 3.36 8.11
C VAL A 80 -4.15 2.09 8.88
N LEU A 81 -3.11 1.40 8.41
CA LEU A 81 -2.62 0.13 8.95
C LEU A 81 -1.27 0.34 9.63
N VAL A 82 -1.19 -0.04 10.90
CA VAL A 82 -0.01 0.17 11.73
C VAL A 82 0.58 -1.18 12.15
N PRO A 83 1.77 -1.58 11.66
CA PRO A 83 2.49 -2.71 12.23
C PRO A 83 3.01 -2.37 13.62
N VAL A 84 3.04 -3.32 14.53
CA VAL A 84 3.63 -3.15 15.88
C VAL A 84 4.81 -4.09 16.03
N ILE A 85 5.94 -3.58 16.55
CA ILE A 85 7.15 -4.40 16.75
C ILE A 85 6.84 -5.51 17.76
N GLY A 86 7.29 -6.73 17.47
CA GLY A 86 7.01 -7.91 18.30
C GLY A 86 5.63 -8.51 18.08
N GLN A 87 4.75 -7.84 17.33
CA GLN A 87 3.45 -8.36 16.94
C GLN A 87 3.47 -8.82 15.48
N ARG A 88 2.83 -9.95 15.18
CA ARG A 88 2.64 -10.43 13.81
C ARG A 88 1.49 -9.71 13.09
N GLN A 89 0.59 -9.13 13.86
CA GLN A 89 -0.62 -8.47 13.39
C GLN A 89 -0.40 -6.99 13.10
N TYR A 90 -1.21 -6.47 12.19
CA TYR A 90 -1.34 -5.04 11.93
C TYR A 90 -2.59 -4.56 12.63
N TYR A 91 -2.61 -3.29 13.01
CA TYR A 91 -3.73 -2.67 13.69
C TYR A 91 -4.32 -1.56 12.85
N TYR A 92 -5.64 -1.44 12.90
CA TYR A 92 -6.38 -0.37 12.27
C TYR A 92 -6.34 0.87 13.15
N ALA A 93 -5.92 2.00 12.57
CA ALA A 93 -5.84 3.29 13.26
C ALA A 93 -6.99 4.25 12.89
N GLY A 94 -7.83 3.88 11.93
CA GLY A 94 -8.91 4.71 11.39
C GLY A 94 -8.80 4.92 9.87
N GLU A 95 -9.69 5.72 9.31
CA GLU A 95 -9.68 6.11 7.90
C GLU A 95 -9.09 7.49 7.71
N TYR A 96 -8.17 7.63 6.75
CA TYR A 96 -7.50 8.88 6.44
C TYR A 96 -7.72 9.29 5.00
N ARG A 97 -8.44 10.39 4.79
CA ARG A 97 -8.80 10.90 3.46
C ARG A 97 -7.91 12.01 2.93
N GLY A 98 -6.99 12.51 3.75
CA GLY A 98 -6.04 13.54 3.30
C GLY A 98 -5.09 13.01 2.24
N ASP A 99 -4.60 13.93 1.41
CA ASP A 99 -3.72 13.62 0.29
C ASP A 99 -2.27 13.79 0.73
N LEU A 100 -1.51 12.70 0.74
CA LEU A 100 -0.09 12.75 1.06
C LEU A 100 0.69 13.27 -0.15
N GLU A 101 1.16 14.51 -0.03
CA GLU A 101 2.01 15.18 -1.01
C GLU A 101 3.38 15.48 -0.39
N PHE A 102 4.43 15.28 -1.18
CA PHE A 102 5.81 15.52 -0.80
C PHE A 102 6.47 16.39 -1.87
N GLU A 103 7.36 17.28 -1.44
CA GLU A 103 8.18 18.05 -2.36
C GLU A 103 9.43 17.24 -2.73
N PHE A 104 9.74 17.18 -4.03
CA PHE A 104 10.94 16.56 -4.57
C PHE A 104 11.40 17.35 -5.80
N GLU A 105 12.61 17.92 -5.75
CA GLU A 105 13.19 18.74 -6.84
C GLU A 105 12.25 19.85 -7.36
N GLY A 106 11.52 20.51 -6.45
CA GLY A 106 10.54 21.56 -6.80
C GLY A 106 9.24 21.05 -7.42
N LYS A 107 9.05 19.73 -7.49
CA LYS A 107 7.84 19.05 -8.00
C LYS A 107 7.07 18.40 -6.85
N LYS A 108 5.79 18.11 -7.09
CA LYS A 108 4.93 17.40 -6.15
C LYS A 108 4.92 15.91 -6.44
N LEU A 109 5.31 15.12 -5.45
CA LEU A 109 5.23 13.67 -5.45
C LEU A 109 4.03 13.22 -4.61
N SER A 110 3.16 12.38 -5.17
CA SER A 110 2.00 11.82 -4.46
C SER A 110 1.64 10.43 -4.98
N GLY A 111 0.77 9.71 -4.29
CA GLY A 111 0.25 8.42 -4.77
C GLY A 111 -0.71 8.51 -5.96
N ARG A 112 -0.98 9.69 -6.53
CA ARG A 112 -1.84 9.83 -7.70
C ARG A 112 -1.13 9.28 -8.96
N PRO A 113 -1.87 8.73 -9.94
CA PRO A 113 -1.30 8.20 -11.18
C PRO A 113 -0.96 9.31 -12.17
N VAL A 114 -0.05 10.19 -11.79
CA VAL A 114 0.48 11.28 -12.63
C VAL A 114 2.01 11.22 -12.63
N SER A 115 2.63 11.66 -13.72
CA SER A 115 4.07 11.86 -13.77
C SER A 115 4.50 13.00 -12.84
N LEU A 116 5.81 13.17 -12.65
CA LEU A 116 6.36 14.30 -11.89
C LEU A 116 5.97 15.67 -12.48
N ASP A 117 5.66 15.73 -13.78
CA ASP A 117 5.19 16.95 -14.46
C ASP A 117 3.65 17.12 -14.39
N GLY A 118 2.96 16.25 -13.64
CA GLY A 118 1.51 16.30 -13.44
C GLY A 118 0.70 15.73 -14.61
N VAL A 119 1.34 15.06 -15.57
CA VAL A 119 0.64 14.44 -16.71
C VAL A 119 0.02 13.10 -16.26
N PRO A 120 -1.27 12.84 -16.52
CA PRO A 120 -1.89 11.54 -16.21
C PRO A 120 -1.16 10.36 -16.87
N LEU A 121 -0.87 9.32 -16.09
CA LEU A 121 -0.21 8.10 -16.56
C LEU A 121 -1.20 7.19 -17.30
N LYS A 122 -0.69 6.50 -18.33
CA LYS A 122 -1.38 5.41 -19.03
C LYS A 122 -0.80 4.06 -18.60
N PRO A 123 -1.60 2.98 -18.62
CA PRO A 123 -1.07 1.63 -18.38
C PRO A 123 0.16 1.34 -19.25
N GLY A 124 1.24 0.88 -18.62
CA GLY A 124 2.54 0.65 -19.27
C GLY A 124 3.55 1.79 -19.06
N ASP A 125 3.10 2.98 -18.67
CA ASP A 125 4.01 4.08 -18.34
C ASP A 125 4.79 3.80 -17.06
N ARG A 126 5.97 4.44 -16.94
CA ARG A 126 6.78 4.39 -15.71
C ARG A 126 5.99 4.98 -14.54
N TRP A 127 6.05 4.29 -13.40
CA TRP A 127 5.52 4.79 -12.13
C TRP A 127 6.61 5.56 -11.39
N ASP A 128 6.48 6.88 -11.37
CA ASP A 128 7.39 7.77 -10.64
C ASP A 128 6.89 8.11 -9.23
N GLY A 129 5.66 7.73 -8.89
CA GLY A 129 5.05 8.00 -7.59
C GLY A 129 5.71 7.22 -6.44
N PRO A 130 5.33 7.50 -5.19
CA PRO A 130 5.72 6.72 -4.03
C PRO A 130 5.38 5.24 -4.20
N HIS A 131 6.23 4.37 -3.63
CA HIS A 131 6.01 2.92 -3.63
C HIS A 131 5.21 2.32 -2.46
N PRO A 132 4.74 3.08 -1.43
CA PRO A 132 3.75 2.53 -0.50
C PRO A 132 2.50 2.01 -1.21
N GLY A 133 2.13 0.77 -0.91
CA GLY A 133 0.94 0.12 -1.43
C GLY A 133 0.75 -1.28 -0.85
N ILE A 134 -0.48 -1.77 -0.89
CA ILE A 134 -0.85 -3.11 -0.42
C ILE A 134 -0.51 -4.14 -1.51
N PRO A 135 0.31 -5.16 -1.20
CA PRO A 135 0.73 -6.14 -2.19
C PRO A 135 -0.37 -7.16 -2.49
N TYR A 136 -0.61 -7.40 -3.77
CA TYR A 136 -1.42 -8.48 -4.30
C TYR A 136 -0.59 -9.33 -5.26
N ARG A 137 -1.07 -10.54 -5.58
CA ARG A 137 -0.41 -11.43 -6.54
C ARG A 137 -1.35 -11.79 -7.68
N LEU A 138 -0.87 -11.61 -8.90
CA LEU A 138 -1.45 -12.20 -10.09
C LEU A 138 -1.07 -13.69 -10.12
N MET A 139 -2.04 -14.59 -10.23
CA MET A 139 -1.79 -16.02 -10.39
C MET A 139 -1.11 -16.30 -11.73
N ALA A 140 -0.27 -17.34 -11.79
CA ALA A 140 0.27 -17.84 -13.06
C ALA A 140 -0.88 -18.19 -14.04
N GLY A 141 -0.68 -17.85 -15.33
CA GLY A 141 -1.73 -17.85 -16.36
C GLY A 141 -2.61 -16.59 -16.36
N GLY A 142 -2.46 -15.71 -15.37
CA GLY A 142 -3.08 -14.40 -15.28
C GLY A 142 -4.61 -14.42 -15.31
N ARG A 143 -5.22 -15.42 -14.66
CA ARG A 143 -6.69 -15.61 -14.61
C ARG A 143 -7.35 -15.16 -13.31
N ASP A 144 -6.56 -14.79 -12.30
CA ASP A 144 -7.08 -14.40 -11.00
C ASP A 144 -6.02 -13.64 -10.20
N ILE A 145 -6.49 -12.97 -9.14
CA ILE A 145 -5.67 -12.20 -8.21
C ILE A 145 -5.89 -12.75 -6.81
N TYR A 146 -4.86 -12.79 -5.98
CA TYR A 146 -4.99 -13.26 -4.61
C TYR A 146 -4.06 -12.55 -3.64
N TYR A 147 -4.36 -12.72 -2.36
CA TYR A 147 -3.45 -12.43 -1.26
C TYR A 147 -3.55 -13.52 -0.19
N GLU A 148 -2.60 -13.49 0.75
CA GLU A 148 -2.49 -14.48 1.82
C GLU A 148 -2.66 -13.79 3.17
N VAL A 149 -3.50 -14.36 4.04
CA VAL A 149 -3.66 -13.93 5.43
C VAL A 149 -3.26 -15.05 6.36
N GLU A 150 -2.55 -14.71 7.43
CA GLU A 150 -2.27 -15.67 8.50
C GLU A 150 -3.47 -15.75 9.41
N VAL A 151 -3.99 -16.96 9.58
CA VAL A 151 -5.10 -17.28 10.48
C VAL A 151 -4.55 -17.70 11.85
N SER A 152 -3.39 -18.35 11.87
CA SER A 152 -2.64 -18.71 13.08
C SER A 152 -1.14 -18.86 12.73
N SER A 153 -0.30 -19.09 13.75
CA SER A 153 1.14 -19.28 13.57
C SER A 153 1.53 -20.39 12.57
N THR A 154 0.63 -21.34 12.31
CA THR A 154 0.81 -22.49 11.42
C THR A 154 -0.15 -22.52 10.23
N ARG A 155 -1.09 -21.57 10.12
CA ARG A 155 -2.15 -21.60 9.12
C ARG A 155 -2.20 -20.31 8.32
N ILE A 156 -2.06 -20.45 7.01
CA ILE A 156 -2.22 -19.36 6.03
C ILE A 156 -3.46 -19.65 5.19
N ARG A 157 -4.32 -18.66 5.02
CA ARG A 157 -5.48 -18.70 4.12
C ARG A 157 -5.18 -17.86 2.88
N THR A 158 -5.35 -18.47 1.72
CA THR A 158 -5.36 -17.74 0.43
C THR A 158 -6.76 -17.18 0.18
N VAL A 159 -6.84 -15.88 -0.09
CA VAL A 159 -8.08 -15.20 -0.49
C VAL A 159 -7.96 -14.85 -1.97
N ARG A 160 -8.84 -15.43 -2.80
CA ARG A 160 -8.85 -15.23 -4.25
C ARG A 160 -9.94 -14.25 -4.66
N LEU A 161 -9.66 -13.39 -5.63
CA LEU A 161 -10.62 -12.42 -6.15
C LEU A 161 -11.82 -13.14 -6.77
N SER A 162 -11.58 -14.23 -7.51
CA SER A 162 -12.65 -15.07 -8.07
C SER A 162 -13.62 -15.62 -7.02
N GLY A 163 -13.15 -15.87 -5.80
CA GLY A 163 -13.99 -16.29 -4.68
C GLY A 163 -14.84 -15.16 -4.08
N CYS A 164 -14.49 -13.90 -4.34
CA CYS A 164 -15.19 -12.71 -3.84
C CYS A 164 -16.18 -12.13 -4.86
N VAL A 165 -15.78 -12.07 -6.14
CA VAL A 165 -16.56 -11.38 -7.19
C VAL A 165 -16.98 -12.30 -8.34
N GLY A 166 -16.66 -13.58 -8.24
CA GLY A 166 -16.93 -14.57 -9.28
C GLY A 166 -15.79 -14.68 -10.31
N PRO A 167 -15.66 -15.84 -11.00
CA PRO A 167 -14.52 -16.12 -11.88
C PRO A 167 -14.36 -15.16 -13.06
N GLU A 168 -15.46 -14.80 -13.75
CA GLU A 168 -15.36 -13.95 -14.95
C GLU A 168 -14.96 -12.51 -14.63
N ALA A 169 -15.56 -11.92 -13.59
CA ALA A 169 -15.18 -10.59 -13.12
C ALA A 169 -13.72 -10.54 -12.63
N ALA A 170 -13.30 -11.56 -11.88
CA ALA A 170 -11.91 -11.65 -11.43
C ALA A 170 -10.93 -11.80 -12.60
N LYS A 171 -11.29 -12.58 -13.61
CA LYS A 171 -10.49 -12.76 -14.83
C LYS A 171 -10.38 -11.47 -15.64
N GLU A 172 -11.45 -10.66 -15.72
CA GLU A 172 -11.40 -9.35 -16.37
C GLU A 172 -10.36 -8.45 -15.69
N VAL A 173 -10.42 -8.31 -14.37
CA VAL A 173 -9.45 -7.48 -13.62
C VAL A 173 -8.03 -8.06 -13.72
N ALA A 174 -7.89 -9.38 -13.59
CA ALA A 174 -6.61 -10.07 -13.74
C ALA A 174 -6.00 -9.86 -15.14
N SER A 175 -6.82 -9.78 -16.19
CA SER A 175 -6.36 -9.56 -17.56
C SER A 175 -5.70 -8.19 -17.75
N ARG A 176 -6.17 -7.15 -17.03
CA ARG A 176 -5.56 -5.81 -17.03
C ARG A 176 -4.16 -5.85 -16.42
N VAL A 177 -4.00 -6.55 -15.30
CA VAL A 177 -2.68 -6.74 -14.66
C VAL A 177 -1.77 -7.59 -15.57
N ARG A 178 -2.30 -8.67 -16.15
CA ARG A 178 -1.56 -9.57 -17.06
C ARG A 178 -1.04 -8.83 -18.30
N ALA A 179 -1.79 -7.88 -18.84
CA ALA A 179 -1.38 -7.09 -20.00
C ALA A 179 -0.05 -6.35 -19.77
N ILE A 180 0.29 -6.05 -18.51
CA ILE A 180 1.54 -5.39 -18.13
C ILE A 180 2.57 -6.38 -17.56
N ARG A 181 2.15 -7.31 -16.71
CA ARG A 181 3.06 -8.23 -15.98
C ARG A 181 3.44 -9.50 -16.73
N ASP A 182 2.77 -9.82 -17.83
CA ASP A 182 2.79 -11.10 -18.54
C ASP A 182 2.08 -12.28 -17.83
N GLU A 183 2.09 -13.46 -18.46
CA GLU A 183 1.40 -14.67 -17.99
C GLU A 183 2.08 -15.38 -16.81
N ARG A 184 3.34 -15.06 -16.48
CA ARG A 184 4.08 -15.65 -15.36
C ARG A 184 3.49 -15.22 -14.02
N GLY A 185 2.67 -14.17 -14.01
CA GLY A 185 2.05 -13.63 -12.81
C GLY A 185 3.04 -12.83 -11.96
N GLY A 186 2.78 -12.79 -10.66
CA GLY A 186 3.68 -12.14 -9.70
C GLY A 186 3.05 -10.97 -8.96
N ARG A 187 3.88 -10.24 -8.22
CA ARG A 187 3.43 -9.22 -7.27
C ARG A 187 3.12 -7.90 -7.97
N PHE A 188 2.06 -7.25 -7.55
CA PHE A 188 1.78 -5.84 -7.81
C PHE A 188 1.23 -5.19 -6.54
N TYR A 189 1.08 -3.88 -6.55
CA TYR A 189 0.70 -3.08 -5.39
C TYR A 189 -0.49 -2.21 -5.75
N VAL A 190 -1.34 -1.95 -4.76
CA VAL A 190 -2.44 -0.99 -4.85
C VAL A 190 -2.29 0.03 -3.73
N ASN A 191 -2.23 1.31 -4.06
CA ASN A 191 -2.08 2.38 -3.05
C ASN A 191 -3.44 3.00 -2.64
N GLU A 192 -3.39 4.04 -1.81
CA GLU A 192 -4.54 4.76 -1.27
C GLU A 192 -5.39 5.50 -2.32
N TRP A 193 -4.83 5.69 -3.52
CA TRP A 193 -5.54 6.23 -4.70
C TRP A 193 -6.16 5.15 -5.58
N ARG A 194 -6.06 3.89 -5.14
CA ARG A 194 -6.46 2.73 -5.92
C ARG A 194 -5.67 2.58 -7.22
N ALA A 195 -4.52 3.24 -7.31
CA ALA A 195 -3.60 3.08 -8.42
C ALA A 195 -2.84 1.76 -8.27
N MET A 196 -2.75 1.00 -9.35
CA MET A 196 -2.06 -0.27 -9.42
C MET A 196 -0.70 -0.09 -10.10
N PHE A 197 0.35 -0.63 -9.52
CA PHE A 197 1.70 -0.58 -10.08
C PHE A 197 2.50 -1.83 -9.73
N THR A 198 3.50 -2.17 -10.54
CA THR A 198 4.26 -3.41 -10.38
C THR A 198 5.75 -3.22 -10.64
N PRO A 199 6.63 -3.91 -9.90
CA PRO A 199 8.05 -3.90 -10.17
C PRO A 199 8.35 -4.72 -11.42
N VAL A 200 9.13 -4.14 -12.32
CA VAL A 200 9.71 -4.80 -13.49
C VAL A 200 11.23 -4.78 -13.34
N SER A 201 11.85 -5.92 -13.63
CA SER A 201 13.30 -6.03 -13.65
C SER A 201 13.78 -5.84 -15.09
N SER A 202 14.60 -4.83 -15.33
CA SER A 202 15.28 -4.62 -16.62
C SER A 202 16.76 -4.34 -16.37
N GLU A 203 17.63 -5.07 -17.06
CA GLU A 203 19.10 -4.85 -17.06
C GLU A 203 19.71 -4.74 -15.65
N GLY A 204 19.25 -5.58 -14.71
CA GLY A 204 19.74 -5.58 -13.32
C GLY A 204 19.17 -4.48 -12.43
N SER A 205 18.29 -3.62 -12.96
CA SER A 205 17.58 -2.58 -12.21
C SER A 205 16.12 -2.95 -11.97
N ILE A 206 15.56 -2.49 -10.86
CA ILE A 206 14.12 -2.56 -10.59
C ILE A 206 13.53 -1.18 -10.83
N SER A 207 12.61 -1.08 -11.79
CA SER A 207 11.72 0.06 -11.98
C SER A 207 10.28 -0.37 -11.70
N TYR A 208 9.38 0.61 -11.61
CA TYR A 208 7.96 0.34 -11.44
C TYR A 208 7.18 0.86 -12.64
N VAL A 209 6.15 0.11 -13.01
CA VAL A 209 5.27 0.42 -14.14
C VAL A 209 3.84 0.53 -13.62
N TYR A 210 3.14 1.55 -14.11
CA TYR A 210 1.73 1.76 -13.83
C TYR A 210 0.88 0.75 -14.59
N ILE A 211 -0.03 0.08 -13.87
CA ILE A 211 -0.93 -0.94 -14.45
C ILE A 211 -2.28 -0.32 -14.83
N GLY A 212 -2.75 0.66 -14.06
CA GLY A 212 -4.11 1.20 -14.17
C GLY A 212 -4.69 1.53 -12.81
N GLN A 213 -5.95 1.94 -12.77
CA GLN A 213 -6.64 2.32 -11.54
C GLN A 213 -7.84 1.39 -11.29
N LEU A 214 -8.16 1.15 -10.02
CA LEU A 214 -9.43 0.53 -9.64
C LEU A 214 -10.47 1.63 -9.45
N ASP A 215 -11.40 1.73 -10.40
CA ASP A 215 -12.50 2.68 -10.32
C ASP A 215 -13.60 2.16 -9.38
N GLU A 216 -14.59 3.00 -9.05
CA GLU A 216 -15.72 2.63 -8.16
C GLU A 216 -16.45 1.36 -8.62
N GLY A 217 -16.64 1.18 -9.93
CA GLY A 217 -17.30 0.00 -10.49
C GLY A 217 -16.40 -1.23 -10.67
N THR A 218 -15.11 -1.16 -10.36
CA THR A 218 -14.20 -2.30 -10.56
C THR A 218 -14.50 -3.41 -9.54
N PRO A 219 -14.85 -4.65 -9.97
CA PRO A 219 -15.07 -5.76 -9.06
C PRO A 219 -13.78 -6.09 -8.30
N TRP A 220 -13.74 -5.74 -7.01
CA TRP A 220 -12.53 -5.86 -6.18
C TRP A 220 -12.83 -6.56 -4.85
N PHE A 221 -11.76 -6.90 -4.11
CA PHE A 221 -11.90 -7.38 -2.74
C PHE A 221 -12.67 -6.37 -1.89
N ALA A 222 -13.68 -6.82 -1.15
CA ALA A 222 -14.46 -5.92 -0.30
C ALA A 222 -13.58 -5.23 0.76
N LYS A 223 -13.97 -4.01 1.13
CA LYS A 223 -13.39 -3.30 2.27
C LYS A 223 -13.46 -4.19 3.52
N PRO A 224 -12.34 -4.46 4.20
CA PRO A 224 -12.35 -5.22 5.44
C PRO A 224 -13.21 -4.55 6.50
N VAL A 225 -14.19 -5.31 7.00
CA VAL A 225 -15.05 -4.91 8.13
C VAL A 225 -14.49 -5.47 9.43
N PHE A 226 -14.60 -4.68 10.50
CA PHE A 226 -14.18 -5.07 11.84
C PHE A 226 -15.40 -5.64 12.54
N GLN A 227 -15.30 -6.87 13.06
CA GLN A 227 -16.28 -7.34 14.02
C GLN A 227 -16.03 -6.59 15.32
N GLU A 228 -17.04 -5.89 15.83
CA GLU A 228 -17.04 -5.47 17.22
C GLU A 228 -16.95 -6.75 18.06
N THR A 229 -15.86 -6.93 18.80
CA THR A 229 -15.85 -7.83 19.93
C THR A 229 -16.93 -7.34 20.87
N ALA A 230 -18.05 -8.07 20.95
CA ALA A 230 -18.97 -7.98 22.08
C ALA A 230 -18.13 -8.29 23.34
N ASP A 231 -17.98 -7.30 24.20
CA ASP A 231 -17.42 -7.46 25.55
C ASP A 231 -18.30 -8.36 26.41
#